data_AF-A0A838JRY0-F1
#
_entry.id   AF-A0A838JRY0-F1
#
_cell.length_a   1.000
_cell.length_b   1.000
_cell.length_c   1.000
_cell.angle_alpha   90.00
_cell.angle_beta   90.00
_cell.angle_gamma   90.00
#
_symmetry.space_group_name_H-M   'P 1'
#
loop_
_entity.id
_entity.type
_entity.pdbx_description
1 polymer ?
#
loop_
_entity_poly.entity_id
_entity_poly.type
_entity_poly.pdbx_seq_one_letter_code
_entity_poly.pdbx_strand_id
1 'polypeptide(L)'
;SSPVLRRAEVIGHTLWVTPYHPDERWPCGEFVNQSEEDAGLALWTKENRSIEDTDVVLWYVFGIHHITRQEDWPVMPVDTVSFWLKPAGFFDRNPALDVPPTGGGS
;
A
#
# COMPACT_ATOMS: atom_id res chain seq x y z
N SER A 1 -23.91 -3.12 3.20
CA SER A 1 -22.57 -3.30 2.60
C SER A 1 -22.42 -4.71 2.04
N SER A 2 -21.62 -4.88 0.97
CA SER A 2 -21.26 -6.19 0.40
C SER A 2 -20.46 -7.04 1.41
N PRO A 3 -20.62 -8.38 1.47
CA PRO A 3 -19.82 -9.25 2.34
C PRO A 3 -18.31 -9.12 2.13
N VAL A 4 -17.87 -8.87 0.88
CA VAL A 4 -16.44 -8.66 0.56
C VAL A 4 -15.94 -7.38 1.22
N LEU A 5 -16.70 -6.29 1.09
CA LEU A 5 -16.33 -5.01 1.70
C LEU A 5 -16.34 -5.08 3.23
N ARG A 6 -17.27 -5.81 3.85
CA ARG A 6 -17.32 -5.97 5.33
C ARG A 6 -16.08 -6.62 5.93
N ARG A 7 -15.36 -7.44 5.16
CA ARG A 7 -14.20 -8.22 5.62
C ARG A 7 -12.87 -7.65 5.14
N ALA A 8 -12.91 -6.62 4.31
CA ALA A 8 -11.75 -5.98 3.69
C ALA A 8 -12.05 -4.50 3.49
N GLU A 9 -12.47 -3.82 4.57
CA GLU A 9 -12.80 -2.40 4.55
C GLU A 9 -11.59 -1.54 4.19
N VAL A 10 -10.36 -2.09 4.37
CA VAL A 10 -9.10 -1.50 3.90
C VAL A 10 -9.17 -0.98 2.45
N ILE A 11 -9.91 -1.63 1.55
CA ILE A 11 -10.00 -1.19 0.14
C ILE A 11 -10.84 0.07 -0.08
N GLY A 12 -11.54 0.54 0.96
CA GLY A 12 -12.33 1.78 0.92
C GLY A 12 -11.50 3.05 0.81
N HIS A 13 -10.20 2.97 1.08
CA HIS A 13 -9.27 4.09 0.97
C HIS A 13 -7.98 3.64 0.28
N THR A 14 -7.43 4.50 -0.59
CA THR A 14 -6.14 4.25 -1.25
C THR A 14 -4.96 4.33 -0.28
N LEU A 15 -5.11 5.07 0.83
CA LEU A 15 -4.04 5.33 1.79
C LEU A 15 -4.60 5.34 3.20
N TRP A 16 -3.89 4.67 4.11
CA TRP A 16 -4.11 4.74 5.55
C TRP A 16 -2.80 5.10 6.25
N VAL A 17 -2.91 5.81 7.37
CA VAL A 17 -1.77 6.11 8.25
C VAL A 17 -2.20 5.78 9.67
N THR A 18 -1.41 4.98 10.37
CA THR A 18 -1.63 4.62 11.77
C THR A 18 -0.38 4.91 12.58
N PRO A 19 -0.47 5.21 13.88
CA PRO A 19 0.68 5.12 14.76
C PRO A 19 1.21 3.69 14.77
N TYR A 20 2.53 3.53 14.93
CA TYR A 20 3.13 2.20 15.02
C TYR A 20 2.59 1.44 16.25
N HIS A 21 2.17 0.20 16.04
CA HIS A 21 1.83 -0.75 17.11
C HIS A 21 2.35 -2.14 16.73
N PRO A 22 3.09 -2.85 17.61
CA PRO A 22 3.77 -4.09 17.25
C PRO A 22 2.82 -5.25 16.87
N ASP A 23 1.56 -5.19 17.27
CA ASP A 23 0.54 -6.21 16.99
C ASP A 23 -0.36 -5.86 15.78
N GLU A 24 -0.28 -4.63 15.26
CA GLU A 24 -1.08 -4.16 14.11
C GLU A 24 -0.38 -4.50 12.79
N ARG A 25 -0.45 -5.78 12.38
CA ARG A 25 0.34 -6.31 11.24
C ARG A 25 -0.47 -6.60 9.98
N TRP A 26 -1.71 -7.03 10.16
CA TRP A 26 -2.56 -7.57 9.08
C TRP A 26 -3.73 -6.62 8.80
N PRO A 27 -3.81 -6.00 7.61
CA PRO A 27 -4.75 -4.90 7.36
C PRO A 27 -6.22 -5.30 7.37
N CYS A 28 -6.53 -6.60 7.32
CA CYS A 28 -7.89 -7.15 7.49
C CYS A 28 -8.03 -8.04 8.74
N GLY A 29 -7.04 -8.03 9.65
CA GLY A 29 -6.95 -8.92 10.81
C GLY A 29 -6.13 -10.20 10.55
N GLU A 30 -5.76 -10.89 11.63
CA GLU A 30 -4.88 -12.08 11.58
C GLU A 30 -5.59 -13.34 11.06
N PHE A 31 -6.85 -13.54 11.44
CA PHE A 31 -7.63 -14.74 11.10
C PHE A 31 -8.69 -14.43 10.03
N VAL A 32 -8.26 -14.35 8.77
CA VAL A 32 -9.12 -13.88 7.65
C VAL A 32 -10.00 -14.96 7.03
N ASN A 33 -9.61 -16.24 7.12
CA ASN A 33 -10.37 -17.32 6.50
C ASN A 33 -11.75 -17.43 7.16
N GLN A 34 -12.81 -17.37 6.35
CA GLN A 34 -14.21 -17.36 6.80
C GLN A 34 -14.57 -16.29 7.85
N SER A 35 -13.79 -15.21 8.01
CA SER A 35 -14.19 -14.06 8.83
C SER A 35 -15.56 -13.53 8.37
N GLU A 36 -16.32 -12.91 9.26
CA GLU A 36 -17.57 -12.22 8.88
C GLU A 36 -17.36 -10.71 8.75
N GLU A 37 -16.34 -10.18 9.44
CA GLU A 37 -16.02 -8.76 9.56
C GLU A 37 -14.51 -8.53 9.45
N ASP A 38 -14.13 -7.28 9.21
CA ASP A 38 -12.76 -6.77 9.22
C ASP A 38 -12.30 -6.53 10.67
N ALA A 39 -11.11 -7.05 11.01
CA ALA A 39 -10.48 -6.86 12.33
C ALA A 39 -9.13 -6.13 12.24
N GLY A 40 -8.85 -5.48 11.11
CA GLY A 40 -7.61 -4.78 10.81
C GLY A 40 -7.77 -3.27 10.80
N LEU A 41 -7.30 -2.61 9.74
CA LEU A 41 -7.15 -1.15 9.66
C LEU A 41 -8.42 -0.40 10.00
N ALA A 42 -9.56 -0.81 9.44
CA ALA A 42 -10.84 -0.15 9.66
C ALA A 42 -11.30 -0.21 11.12
N LEU A 43 -10.87 -1.23 11.88
CA LEU A 43 -11.10 -1.30 13.32
C LEU A 43 -10.11 -0.42 14.08
N TRP A 44 -8.80 -0.56 13.82
CA TRP A 44 -7.75 0.16 14.55
C TRP A 44 -7.85 1.69 14.40
N THR A 45 -8.32 2.18 13.26
CA THR A 45 -8.46 3.63 13.02
C THR A 45 -9.68 4.26 13.68
N LYS A 46 -10.64 3.46 14.19
CA LYS A 46 -11.79 4.00 14.94
C LYS A 46 -11.37 4.73 16.21
N GLU A 47 -10.22 4.36 16.77
CA GLU A 47 -9.63 5.02 17.93
C GLU A 47 -9.14 6.45 17.63
N ASN A 48 -8.98 6.80 16.34
CA ASN A 48 -8.53 8.12 15.89
C ASN A 48 -7.29 8.62 16.65
N ARG A 49 -6.33 7.73 16.85
CA ARG A 49 -5.07 8.00 17.57
C ARG A 49 -4.28 9.08 16.82
N SER A 50 -3.58 9.93 17.56
CA SER A 50 -2.75 10.98 16.96
C SER A 50 -1.61 10.39 16.13
N ILE A 51 -1.39 10.95 14.95
CA ILE A 51 -0.27 10.63 14.04
C ILE A 51 0.73 11.78 13.90
N GLU A 52 0.54 12.87 14.65
CA GLU A 52 1.43 14.02 14.65
C GLU A 52 2.70 13.71 15.47
N ASP A 53 3.87 14.00 14.90
CA ASP A 53 5.19 13.87 15.51
C ASP A 53 5.43 12.52 16.24
N THR A 54 4.93 11.43 15.66
CA THR A 54 5.08 10.07 16.19
C THR A 54 5.59 9.10 15.14
N ASP A 55 5.99 7.90 15.57
CA ASP A 55 6.29 6.79 14.69
C ASP A 55 5.00 6.30 14.01
N VAL A 56 5.00 6.29 12.68
CA VAL A 56 3.82 6.01 11.86
C VAL A 56 4.10 4.91 10.85
N VAL A 57 3.05 4.16 10.55
CA VAL A 57 3.01 3.17 9.46
C VAL A 57 2.07 3.66 8.38
N LEU A 58 2.55 3.67 7.14
CA LEU A 58 1.78 4.00 5.95
C LEU A 58 1.33 2.72 5.25
N TRP A 59 0.05 2.61 4.98
CA TRP A 59 -0.57 1.47 4.30
C TRP A 59 -1.14 1.93 2.96
N TYR A 60 -0.44 1.61 1.87
CA TYR A 60 -0.84 2.01 0.51
C TYR A 60 -1.58 0.87 -0.19
N VAL A 61 -2.81 1.13 -0.61
CA VAL A 61 -3.69 0.18 -1.29
C VAL A 61 -3.72 0.51 -2.78
N PHE A 62 -3.29 -0.44 -3.61
CA PHE A 62 -3.37 -0.36 -5.05
C PHE A 62 -3.96 -1.66 -5.61
N GLY A 63 -4.69 -1.56 -6.72
CA GLY A 63 -5.34 -2.69 -7.37
C GLY A 63 -5.75 -2.33 -8.80
N ILE A 64 -6.10 -3.35 -9.58
CA ILE A 64 -6.49 -3.20 -10.98
C ILE A 64 -7.93 -3.68 -11.13
N HIS A 65 -8.76 -2.92 -11.83
CA HIS A 65 -10.01 -3.44 -12.38
C HIS A 65 -9.69 -4.20 -13.66
N HIS A 66 -9.51 -5.52 -13.56
CA HIS A 66 -9.14 -6.36 -14.71
C HIS A 66 -10.36 -6.71 -15.57
N ILE A 67 -10.56 -5.95 -16.66
CA ILE A 67 -11.52 -6.29 -17.72
C ILE A 67 -10.80 -7.21 -18.71
N THR A 68 -11.17 -8.49 -18.71
CA THR A 68 -10.49 -9.53 -19.50
C THR A 68 -10.58 -9.28 -20.99
N ARG A 69 -9.48 -9.55 -21.71
CA ARG A 69 -9.39 -9.45 -23.18
C ARG A 69 -9.06 -10.81 -23.82
N GLN A 70 -9.23 -10.95 -25.13
CA GLN A 70 -8.91 -12.19 -25.84
C GLN A 70 -7.42 -12.54 -25.76
N GLU A 71 -6.57 -11.53 -25.73
CA GLU A 71 -5.12 -11.63 -25.61
C GLU A 71 -4.67 -12.18 -24.24
N ASP A 72 -5.56 -12.16 -23.23
CA ASP A 72 -5.27 -12.74 -21.92
C ASP A 72 -5.36 -14.29 -21.93
N TRP A 73 -5.81 -14.88 -23.04
CA TRP A 73 -5.97 -16.34 -23.23
C TRP A 73 -4.97 -16.89 -24.27
N PRO A 74 -4.42 -18.10 -24.08
CA PRO A 74 -4.57 -19.02 -22.93
C PRO A 74 -3.69 -18.68 -21.74
N VAL A 75 -2.75 -17.76 -21.93
CA VAL A 75 -1.82 -17.31 -20.91
C VAL A 75 -1.80 -15.79 -20.97
N MET A 76 -2.15 -15.16 -19.85
CA MET A 76 -2.19 -13.72 -19.74
C MET A 76 -0.78 -13.12 -19.84
N PRO A 77 -0.56 -12.12 -20.72
CA PRO A 77 0.66 -11.33 -20.70
C PRO A 77 0.82 -10.56 -19.38
N VAL A 78 2.04 -10.11 -19.07
CA VAL A 78 2.29 -9.32 -17.86
C VAL A 78 1.53 -7.99 -17.90
N ASP A 79 0.85 -7.66 -16.80
CA ASP A 79 0.38 -6.32 -16.48
C ASP A 79 1.20 -5.76 -15.30
N THR A 80 1.57 -4.48 -15.34
CA THR A 80 2.51 -3.87 -14.39
C THR A 80 1.87 -2.72 -13.65
N VAL A 81 1.87 -2.80 -12.31
CA VAL A 81 1.52 -1.69 -11.41
C VAL A 81 2.74 -1.33 -10.59
N SER A 82 3.00 -0.03 -10.44
CA SER A 82 4.13 0.48 -9.64
C SER A 82 3.77 1.78 -8.94
N PHE A 83 4.50 2.07 -7.86
CA PHE A 83 4.45 3.35 -7.17
C PHE A 83 5.87 3.73 -6.72
N TRP A 84 6.07 5.01 -6.44
CA TRP A 84 7.39 5.56 -6.12
C TRP A 84 7.29 6.38 -4.84
N LEU A 85 8.21 6.14 -3.90
CA LEU A 85 8.49 7.06 -2.81
C LEU A 85 9.67 7.91 -3.23
N LYS A 86 9.43 9.21 -3.43
CA LYS A 86 10.47 10.15 -3.84
C LYS A 86 10.82 11.05 -2.66
N PRO A 87 12.12 11.33 -2.43
CA PRO A 87 12.53 12.31 -1.43
C PRO A 87 11.94 13.68 -1.79
N ALA A 88 11.23 14.31 -0.85
CA ALA A 88 10.67 15.65 -1.01
C ALA A 88 11.13 16.50 0.17
N GLY A 89 12.06 17.42 -0.06
CA GLY A 89 12.69 18.20 1.01
C GLY A 89 13.55 17.38 1.98
N PHE A 90 13.89 16.13 1.64
CA PHE A 90 14.70 15.25 2.49
C PHE A 90 16.21 15.54 2.43
N PHE A 91 16.69 16.02 1.27
CA PHE A 91 18.10 16.37 1.07
C PHE A 91 18.23 17.88 0.82
N ASP A 92 19.30 18.50 1.33
CA ASP A 92 19.60 19.93 1.12
C ASP A 92 19.99 20.26 -0.33
N ARG A 93 20.34 19.24 -1.12
CA ARG A 93 20.73 19.34 -2.53
C ARG A 93 20.49 18.01 -3.24
N ASN A 94 20.68 18.00 -4.56
CA ASN A 94 20.59 16.77 -5.36
C ASN A 94 21.52 15.68 -4.78
N PRO A 95 20.98 14.52 -4.33
CA PRO A 95 21.77 13.45 -3.74
C PRO A 95 22.67 12.71 -4.73
N ALA A 96 22.49 12.92 -6.04
CA ALA A 96 23.28 12.27 -7.09
C ALA A 96 24.30 13.23 -7.76
N LEU A 97 24.59 14.37 -7.15
CA LEU A 97 25.39 15.44 -7.77
C LEU A 97 26.82 15.02 -8.15
N ASP A 98 27.43 14.13 -7.37
CA ASP A 98 28.81 13.68 -7.49
C ASP A 98 28.94 12.25 -8.04
N VAL A 99 27.83 11.65 -8.49
CA VAL A 99 27.83 10.30 -9.03
C VAL A 99 28.43 10.34 -10.45
N PRO A 100 29.60 9.71 -10.68
CA PRO A 100 30.17 9.65 -12.02
C PRO A 100 29.30 8.78 -12.93
N PRO A 101 29.27 9.04 -14.25
CA PRO A 101 28.66 8.13 -15.21
C PRO A 101 29.30 6.74 -15.11
N THR A 102 28.53 5.69 -15.38
CA THR A 102 29.12 4.36 -15.57
C THR A 102 30.07 4.39 -16.78
N GLY A 103 31.25 3.77 -16.65
CA GLY A 103 32.35 3.84 -17.62
C GLY A 103 32.13 3.10 -18.95
N GLY A 104 30.92 3.14 -19.50
CA GLY A 104 30.57 2.66 -20.84
C GLY A 104 30.19 3.85 -21.72
N GLY A 105 31.18 4.44 -22.40
CA GLY A 105 30.96 5.49 -23.38
C GLY A 105 30.27 4.97 -24.66
N SER A 106 29.72 5.93 -25.41
CA SER A 106 29.29 5.91 -26.83
C SER A 106 28.66 4.63 -27.39
#